data_AF-A0A1W9N4X9-F1
#
_entry.id   AF-A0A1W9N4X9-F1
#
_cell.length_a   1.000
_cell.length_b   1.000
_cell.length_c   1.000
_cell.angle_alpha   90.00
_cell.angle_beta   90.00
_cell.angle_gamma   90.00
#
_symmetry.space_group_name_H-M   'P 1'
#
loop_
_entity.id
_entity.type
_entity.pdbx_description
1 polymer ?
#
loop_
_entity_poly.entity_id
_entity_poly.type
_entity_poly.pdbx_seq_one_letter_code
_entity_poly.pdbx_strand_id
1 'polypeptide(L)'
;MTNITHSDKLVNLIVDPERANDLKKLSKNLQSITLSSRQLSDLELLMNGAFSPLRGFMTGDDYMSVRDTMRLRDGTLWPIPVCLDISEEQSRQLSVGQSVALRDAEGFMVAILTIED
;
A
#
# COMPACT_ATOMS: atom_id res chain seq x y z
N MET A 1 -28.91 -5.92 -6.15
CA MET A 1 -28.56 -4.65 -6.81
C MET A 1 -27.07 -4.46 -6.60
N THR A 2 -26.24 -4.76 -7.60
CA THR A 2 -24.79 -4.58 -7.51
C THR A 2 -24.52 -3.11 -7.78
N ASN A 3 -24.03 -2.38 -6.76
CA ASN A 3 -23.77 -0.96 -6.89
C ASN A 3 -22.53 -0.76 -7.78
N ILE A 4 -22.75 -0.44 -9.05
CA ILE A 4 -21.70 -0.12 -10.02
C ILE A 4 -21.31 1.33 -9.76
N THR A 5 -20.42 1.59 -8.81
CA THR A 5 -19.93 2.95 -8.55
C THR A 5 -18.44 2.95 -8.20
N HIS A 6 -17.66 3.56 -9.10
CA HIS A 6 -16.25 3.99 -9.04
C HIS A 6 -15.19 2.99 -9.55
N SER A 7 -14.73 3.23 -10.79
CA SER A 7 -13.70 2.54 -11.58
C SER A 7 -14.13 1.21 -12.22
N ASP A 8 -14.28 1.21 -13.55
CA ASP A 8 -14.56 0.02 -14.40
C ASP A 8 -13.50 -1.11 -14.31
N LYS A 9 -12.48 -0.98 -13.46
CA LYS A 9 -11.51 -2.04 -13.16
C LYS A 9 -11.18 -2.04 -11.68
N LEU A 10 -11.53 -3.14 -11.01
CA LEU A 10 -11.06 -3.46 -9.66
C LEU A 10 -9.54 -3.62 -9.71
N VAL A 11 -8.81 -2.90 -8.86
CA VAL A 11 -7.37 -3.11 -8.68
C VAL A 11 -7.16 -4.40 -7.89
N ASN A 12 -6.35 -5.31 -8.41
CA ASN A 12 -5.93 -6.52 -7.69
C ASN A 12 -4.41 -6.52 -7.60
N LEU A 13 -3.87 -6.42 -6.38
CA LEU A 13 -2.43 -6.39 -6.12
C LEU A 13 -1.89 -7.76 -5.69
N ILE A 14 -2.76 -8.78 -5.64
CA ILE A 14 -2.35 -10.16 -5.35
C ILE A 14 -1.72 -10.74 -6.61
N VAL A 15 -0.45 -11.11 -6.49
CA VAL A 15 0.30 -11.76 -7.56
C VAL A 15 -0.03 -13.26 -7.63
N ASP A 16 0.26 -13.88 -8.76
CA ASP A 16 0.14 -15.33 -8.93
C ASP A 16 1.12 -16.11 -8.02
N PRO A 17 0.89 -17.42 -7.78
CA PRO A 17 1.70 -18.20 -6.86
C PRO A 17 3.19 -18.31 -7.23
N GLU A 18 3.53 -18.30 -8.52
CA GLU A 18 4.93 -18.37 -8.97
C GLU A 18 5.64 -17.08 -8.61
N ARG A 19 5.04 -15.93 -8.98
CA ARG A 19 5.55 -14.62 -8.61
C ARG A 19 5.61 -14.44 -7.09
N ALA A 20 4.62 -14.91 -6.35
CA ALA A 20 4.61 -14.86 -4.88
C ALA A 20 5.81 -15.58 -4.28
N ASN A 21 6.20 -16.75 -4.81
CA ASN A 21 7.37 -17.48 -4.35
C ASN A 21 8.68 -16.72 -4.61
N ASP A 22 8.78 -16.03 -5.74
CA ASP A 22 9.96 -15.21 -6.05
C ASP A 22 10.04 -13.97 -5.16
N LEU A 23 8.92 -13.29 -4.91
CA LEU A 23 8.88 -12.17 -3.96
C LEU A 23 9.23 -12.64 -2.53
N LYS A 24 8.78 -13.83 -2.12
CA LYS A 24 9.16 -14.44 -0.83
C LYS A 24 10.66 -14.75 -0.72
N LYS A 25 11.33 -15.11 -1.82
CA LYS A 25 12.78 -15.29 -1.84
C LYS A 25 13.50 -13.94 -1.78
N LEU A 26 13.05 -12.98 -2.58
CA LEU A 26 13.60 -11.62 -2.63
C LEU A 26 13.53 -10.93 -1.26
N SER A 27 12.40 -11.06 -0.57
CA SER A 27 12.14 -10.39 0.72
C SER A 27 13.10 -10.75 1.85
N LYS A 28 13.81 -11.89 1.74
CA LYS A 28 14.85 -12.27 2.70
C LYS A 28 16.03 -11.30 2.72
N ASN A 29 16.26 -10.58 1.62
CA ASN A 29 17.35 -9.62 1.46
C ASN A 29 16.86 -8.17 1.53
N LEU A 30 15.57 -7.94 1.73
CA LEU A 30 15.01 -6.59 1.83
C LEU A 30 14.93 -6.15 3.29
N GLN A 31 15.11 -4.84 3.53
CA GLN A 31 14.66 -4.25 4.77
C GLN A 31 13.18 -4.52 4.97
N SER A 32 12.77 -4.69 6.22
CA SER A 32 11.41 -5.09 6.57
C SER A 32 10.74 -4.04 7.47
N ILE A 33 9.46 -3.83 7.25
CA ILE A 33 8.59 -3.01 8.09
C ILE A 33 7.52 -3.94 8.66
N THR A 34 7.43 -4.01 9.99
CA THR A 34 6.35 -4.70 10.69
C THR A 34 5.15 -3.77 10.78
N LEU A 35 4.01 -4.21 10.22
CA LEU A 35 2.77 -3.46 10.18
C LEU A 35 2.05 -3.54 11.52
N SER A 36 1.43 -2.42 11.92
CA SER A 36 0.37 -2.44 12.92
C SER A 36 -0.87 -3.16 12.39
N SER A 37 -1.77 -3.57 13.29
CA SER A 37 -3.04 -4.21 12.92
C SER A 37 -3.87 -3.35 11.96
N ARG A 38 -3.88 -2.03 12.16
CA ARG A 38 -4.61 -1.10 11.29
C ARG A 38 -3.99 -1.03 9.89
N GLN A 39 -2.67 -0.88 9.80
CA GLN A 39 -1.98 -0.84 8.50
C GLN A 39 -2.11 -2.16 7.74
N LEU A 40 -2.16 -3.29 8.45
CA LEU A 40 -2.42 -4.59 7.85
C LEU A 40 -3.83 -4.65 7.27
N SER A 41 -4.84 -4.17 7.99
CA SER A 41 -6.21 -4.05 7.45
C SER A 41 -6.28 -3.13 6.23
N ASP A 42 -5.62 -1.97 6.26
CA ASP A 42 -5.58 -1.06 5.12
C ASP A 42 -4.87 -1.72 3.91
N LEU A 43 -3.79 -2.48 4.15
CA LEU A 43 -3.12 -3.26 3.12
C LEU A 43 -4.02 -4.33 2.52
N GLU A 44 -4.80 -5.06 3.33
CA GLU A 44 -5.75 -6.06 2.83
C GLU A 44 -6.81 -5.43 1.91
N LEU A 45 -7.33 -4.26 2.27
CA LEU A 45 -8.29 -3.49 1.46
C LEU A 45 -7.67 -2.94 0.16
N LEU A 46 -6.39 -2.56 0.18
CA LEU A 46 -5.63 -2.23 -1.04
C LEU A 46 -5.48 -3.47 -1.94
N MET A 47 -5.10 -4.61 -1.35
CA MET A 47 -4.78 -5.83 -2.10
C MET A 47 -6.00 -6.43 -2.79
N ASN A 48 -7.16 -6.42 -2.13
CA ASN A 48 -8.40 -6.99 -2.67
C ASN A 48 -9.20 -6.01 -3.55
N GLY A 49 -8.73 -4.76 -3.68
CA GLY A 49 -9.34 -3.75 -4.54
C GLY A 49 -10.50 -2.97 -3.93
N ALA A 50 -10.83 -3.20 -2.65
CA ALA A 50 -11.82 -2.38 -1.94
C ALA A 50 -11.45 -0.90 -1.93
N PHE A 51 -10.15 -0.59 -2.05
CA PHE A 51 -9.65 0.78 -2.19
C PHE A 51 -9.40 1.26 -3.63
N SER A 52 -9.98 0.60 -4.64
CA SER A 52 -9.90 1.07 -6.03
C SER A 52 -10.37 2.53 -6.12
N PRO A 53 -9.62 3.43 -6.79
CA PRO A 53 -8.56 3.16 -7.78
C PRO A 53 -7.12 3.11 -7.22
N LEU A 54 -6.92 3.15 -5.90
CA LEU A 54 -5.59 3.13 -5.29
C LEU A 54 -4.83 1.85 -5.66
N ARG A 55 -3.52 2.00 -5.92
CA ARG A 55 -2.59 0.91 -6.27
C ARG A 55 -1.52 0.66 -5.22
N GLY A 56 -1.60 1.37 -4.10
CA GLY A 56 -0.67 1.36 -2.99
C GLY A 56 -1.12 2.37 -1.94
N PHE A 57 -0.29 2.55 -0.91
CA PHE A 57 -0.46 3.68 0.00
C PHE A 57 -0.29 5.00 -0.75
N MET A 58 -0.95 6.05 -0.27
CA MET A 58 -0.89 7.38 -0.90
C MET A 58 0.51 7.97 -0.82
N THR A 59 0.91 8.60 -1.92
CA THR A 59 2.04 9.54 -1.95
C THR A 59 1.71 10.79 -1.13
N GLY A 60 2.73 11.60 -0.82
CA GLY A 60 2.56 12.92 -0.21
C GLY A 60 1.66 13.84 -1.02
N ASP A 61 1.76 13.82 -2.36
CA ASP A 61 0.90 14.60 -3.26
C ASP A 61 -0.58 14.19 -3.13
N ASP A 62 -0.87 12.89 -3.17
CA ASP A 62 -2.24 12.38 -3.01
C ASP A 62 -2.78 12.67 -1.62
N TYR A 63 -1.96 12.51 -0.58
CA TYR A 63 -2.32 12.83 0.79
C TYR A 63 -2.71 14.31 0.94
N MET A 64 -1.89 15.22 0.41
CA MET A 64 -2.13 16.66 0.45
C MET A 64 -3.43 17.01 -0.29
N SER A 65 -3.64 16.43 -1.48
CA SER A 65 -4.87 16.64 -2.26
C SER A 65 -6.11 16.16 -1.50
N VAL A 66 -6.05 14.97 -0.88
CA VAL A 66 -7.14 14.40 -0.08
C VAL A 66 -7.43 15.26 1.13
N ARG A 67 -6.40 15.73 1.83
CA ARG A 67 -6.56 16.60 3.00
C ARG A 67 -7.25 17.91 2.63
N ASP A 68 -6.87 18.52 1.51
CA ASP A 68 -7.31 19.88 1.17
C ASP A 68 -8.63 19.88 0.38
N THR A 69 -8.90 18.85 -0.41
CA THR A 69 -10.02 18.82 -1.36
C THR A 69 -10.92 17.58 -1.25
N MET A 70 -10.58 16.62 -0.37
CA MET A 70 -11.22 15.31 -0.27
C MET A 70 -11.19 14.53 -1.59
N ARG A 71 -10.15 14.73 -2.40
CA ARG A 71 -9.97 14.08 -3.69
C ARG A 71 -8.53 13.63 -3.88
N LEU A 72 -8.34 12.50 -4.56
CA LEU A 72 -7.04 12.11 -5.10
C LEU A 72 -6.57 13.16 -6.12
N ARG A 73 -5.29 13.14 -6.46
CA ARG A 73 -4.71 14.08 -7.43
C ARG A 73 -5.39 14.04 -8.80
N ASP A 74 -5.91 12.89 -9.19
CA ASP A 74 -6.66 12.71 -10.44
C ASP A 74 -8.11 13.25 -10.41
N GLY A 75 -8.53 13.81 -9.27
CA GLY A 75 -9.86 14.37 -9.05
C GLY A 75 -10.89 13.37 -8.51
N THR A 76 -10.54 12.09 -8.34
CA THR A 76 -11.43 11.08 -7.77
C THR A 76 -11.82 11.45 -6.33
N LEU A 77 -13.12 11.40 -5.99
CA LEU A 77 -13.59 11.66 -4.63
C LEU A 77 -13.03 10.61 -3.67
N TRP A 78 -12.28 11.07 -2.66
CA TRP A 78 -11.62 10.20 -1.70
C TRP A 78 -11.39 10.94 -0.38
N PRO A 79 -12.28 10.80 0.61
CA PRO A 79 -12.23 11.60 1.83
C PRO A 79 -11.34 11.00 2.94
N ILE A 80 -10.83 9.78 2.80
CA ILE A 80 -10.11 9.05 3.86
C ILE A 80 -8.67 8.77 3.42
N PRO A 81 -7.65 9.39 4.03
CA PRO A 81 -6.25 9.07 3.73
C PRO A 81 -5.91 7.60 4.00
N VAL A 82 -5.12 7.00 3.11
CA VAL A 82 -4.61 5.63 3.25
C VAL A 82 -3.08 5.68 3.18
N CYS A 83 -2.44 5.82 4.34
CA CYS A 83 -1.00 6.04 4.46
C CYS A 83 -0.33 4.96 5.30
N LEU A 84 0.97 4.74 5.05
CA LEU A 84 1.79 3.83 5.85
C LEU A 84 2.69 4.64 6.80
N ASP A 85 2.22 4.80 8.04
CA ASP A 85 3.01 5.49 9.07
C ASP A 85 4.22 4.66 9.54
N ILE A 86 5.41 5.27 9.51
CA ILE A 86 6.66 4.68 10.02
C ILE A 86 7.35 5.67 10.97
N SER A 87 8.23 5.16 11.84
CA SER A 87 8.99 6.04 12.72
C SER A 87 10.03 6.85 11.94
N GLU A 88 10.44 8.00 12.48
CA GLU A 88 11.53 8.80 11.89
C GLU A 88 12.85 8.02 11.82
N GLU A 89 13.09 7.12 12.76
CA GLU A 89 14.27 6.26 12.74
C GLU A 89 14.23 5.27 11.56
N GLN A 90 13.06 4.69 11.29
CA GLN A 90 12.87 3.81 10.14
C GLN A 90 13.01 4.59 8.83
N SER A 91 12.39 5.79 8.72
CA SER A 91 12.42 6.56 7.47
C SER A 91 13.84 6.95 7.06
N ARG A 92 14.74 7.24 8.02
CA ARG A 92 16.15 7.56 7.74
C ARG A 92 16.95 6.41 7.12
N GLN A 93 16.48 5.17 7.28
CA GLN A 93 17.13 3.98 6.72
C GLN A 93 16.58 3.58 5.35
N LEU A 94 15.56 4.31 4.89
CA LEU A 94 14.85 4.06 3.65
C LEU A 94 15.22 5.09 2.59
N SER A 95 15.04 4.73 1.33
CA SER A 95 15.30 5.62 0.20
C SER A 95 14.25 5.43 -0.87
N VAL A 96 13.91 6.52 -1.57
CA VAL A 96 13.01 6.47 -2.73
C VAL A 96 13.54 5.49 -3.78
N GLY A 97 12.65 4.69 -4.35
CA GLY A 97 12.94 3.61 -5.29
C GLY A 97 13.37 2.29 -4.64
N GLN A 98 13.61 2.27 -3.31
CA GLN A 98 13.90 1.04 -2.59
C GLN A 98 12.64 0.18 -2.45
N SER A 99 12.82 -1.14 -2.57
CA SER A 99 11.80 -2.10 -2.17
C SER A 99 11.98 -2.55 -0.73
N VAL A 100 10.88 -2.62 0.02
CA VAL A 100 10.82 -3.11 1.40
C VAL A 100 9.81 -4.24 1.53
N ALA A 101 10.09 -5.18 2.42
CA ALA A 101 9.15 -6.24 2.77
C ALA A 101 8.21 -5.76 3.87
N LEU A 102 6.90 -5.85 3.63
CA LEU A 102 5.89 -5.61 4.66
C LEU A 102 5.59 -6.93 5.36
N ARG A 103 5.58 -6.91 6.70
CA ARG A 103 5.37 -8.08 7.55
C ARG A 103 4.26 -7.84 8.56
N ASP A 104 3.54 -8.89 8.92
CA ASP A 104 2.62 -8.84 10.06
C ASP A 104 3.36 -8.93 11.40
N ALA A 105 2.60 -8.89 12.50
CA ALA A 105 3.13 -8.98 13.86
C ALA A 105 3.81 -10.32 14.18
N GLU A 106 3.49 -11.38 13.43
CA GLU A 106 4.11 -12.71 13.56
C GLU A 106 5.39 -12.83 12.71
N GLY A 107 5.69 -11.82 11.90
CA GLY A 107 6.85 -11.75 11.03
C GLY A 107 6.64 -12.38 9.64
N PHE A 108 5.41 -12.83 9.34
CA PHE A 108 5.10 -13.33 8.01
C PHE A 108 5.12 -12.19 7.01
N MET A 109 5.77 -12.43 5.89
CA MET A 109 5.80 -11.49 4.79
C MET A 109 4.45 -11.49 4.07
N VAL A 110 3.82 -10.32 4.01
CA VAL A 110 2.50 -10.13 3.40
C VAL A 110 2.56 -9.39 2.06
N ALA A 111 3.51 -8.48 1.88
CA ALA A 111 3.67 -7.72 0.63
C ALA A 111 5.12 -7.22 0.42
N ILE A 112 5.40 -6.73 -0.78
CA ILE A 112 6.56 -5.86 -1.07
C ILE A 112 6.02 -4.50 -1.46
N LEU A 113 6.57 -3.45 -0.85
CA LEU A 113 6.28 -2.06 -1.18
C LEU A 113 7.51 -1.45 -1.84
N THR A 114 7.30 -0.65 -2.88
CA THR A 114 8.36 0.21 -3.44
C THR A 114 8.10 1.64 -2.98
N ILE A 115 9.13 2.30 -2.45
CA ILE A 115 9.01 3.63 -1.88
C ILE A 115 8.98 4.67 -3.01
N GLU A 116 7.97 5.52 -3.03
CA GLU A 116 7.81 6.57 -4.05
C GLU A 116 8.27 7.95 -3.56
N ASP A 117 8.00 8.30 -2.29
CA ASP A 117 8.40 9.57 -1.66
C ASP A 117 8.62 9.46 -0.14
#